data_AF-I3TG16-F1
#
_entry.id   AF-I3TG16-F1
#
_cell.length_a   1.000
_cell.length_b   1.000
_cell.length_c   1.000
_cell.angle_alpha   90.00
_cell.angle_beta   90.00
_cell.angle_gamma   90.00
#
_symmetry.space_group_name_H-M   'P 1'
#
loop_
_entity.id
_entity.type
_entity.pdbx_description
1 polymer ?
#
loop_
_entity_poly.entity_id
_entity_poly.type
_entity_poly.pdbx_seq_one_letter_code
_entity_poly.pdbx_strand_id
1 'polypeptide(L)'
;MGDKIERAIELYKQGAPIKKIVEEVHISTKTLYKALKERGEKLRKSSHRKLTEEEIERIKRLYLEGYSIYRIAKEFGLRPSRVYNVLKKLSIK
;
A
#
# COMPACT_ATOMS: atom_id res chain seq x y z
N MET A 1 -15.09 26.83 3.11
CA MET A 1 -14.43 25.58 3.58
C MET A 1 -14.77 24.34 2.72
N GLY A 2 -15.73 24.41 1.77
CA GLY A 2 -16.11 23.28 0.90
C GLY A 2 -15.17 22.99 -0.28
N ASP A 3 -14.55 24.01 -0.88
CA ASP A 3 -13.73 23.86 -2.09
C ASP A 3 -12.61 22.82 -2.02
N LYS A 4 -11.91 22.77 -0.89
CA LYS A 4 -10.78 21.84 -0.70
C LYS A 4 -11.26 20.39 -0.73
N ILE A 5 -12.40 20.10 -0.12
CA ILE A 5 -12.92 18.73 -0.08
C ILE A 5 -13.38 18.29 -1.47
N GLU A 6 -14.06 19.18 -2.21
CA GLU A 6 -14.52 18.87 -3.56
C GLU A 6 -13.37 18.65 -4.53
N ARG A 7 -12.38 19.54 -4.52
CA ARG A 7 -11.17 19.39 -5.34
C ARG A 7 -10.42 18.10 -5.04
N ALA A 8 -10.34 17.72 -3.76
CA ALA A 8 -9.71 16.46 -3.37
C ALA A 8 -10.46 15.22 -3.88
N ILE A 9 -11.80 15.27 -3.92
CA ILE A 9 -12.64 14.21 -4.48
C ILE A 9 -12.49 14.14 -6.00
N GLU A 10 -12.42 15.28 -6.69
CA GLU A 10 -12.20 15.31 -8.14
C GLU A 10 -10.84 14.70 -8.53
N LEU A 11 -9.76 15.12 -7.86
CA LEU A 11 -8.43 14.54 -8.06
C LEU A 11 -8.42 13.04 -7.76
N TYR A 12 -9.15 12.62 -6.71
CA TYR A 12 -9.34 11.22 -6.42
C TYR A 12 -10.01 10.51 -7.60
N LYS A 13 -11.13 11.01 -8.13
CA LYS A 13 -11.81 10.42 -9.30
C LYS A 13 -10.90 10.32 -10.52
N GLN A 14 -10.05 11.31 -10.77
CA GLN A 14 -9.10 11.33 -11.89
C GLN A 14 -7.98 10.28 -11.81
N GLY A 15 -7.80 9.60 -10.69
CA GLY A 15 -6.74 8.58 -10.57
C GLY A 15 -5.58 8.99 -9.68
N ALA A 16 -5.58 10.20 -9.13
CA ALA A 16 -4.43 10.69 -8.39
C ALA A 16 -4.18 9.86 -7.11
N PRO A 17 -2.90 9.61 -6.75
CA PRO A 17 -2.56 8.97 -5.49
C PRO A 17 -3.04 9.79 -4.29
N ILE A 18 -3.65 9.15 -3.30
CA ILE A 18 -4.17 9.79 -2.08
C ILE A 18 -3.13 10.71 -1.44
N LYS A 19 -1.85 10.29 -1.38
CA LYS A 19 -0.75 11.11 -0.86
C LYS A 19 -0.60 12.44 -1.60
N LYS A 20 -0.57 12.41 -2.92
CA LYS A 20 -0.45 13.62 -3.75
C LYS A 20 -1.65 14.55 -3.52
N ILE A 21 -2.85 14.00 -3.41
CA ILE A 21 -4.07 14.78 -3.18
C ILE A 21 -4.03 15.52 -1.84
N VAL A 22 -3.62 14.82 -0.76
CA VAL A 22 -3.57 15.45 0.57
C VAL A 22 -2.49 16.51 0.68
N GLU A 23 -1.37 16.32 -0.02
CA GLU A 23 -0.29 17.30 -0.14
C GLU A 23 -0.73 18.52 -0.96
N GLU A 24 -1.35 18.31 -2.13
CA GLU A 24 -1.77 19.39 -3.03
C GLU A 24 -2.90 20.24 -2.45
N VAL A 25 -3.83 19.63 -1.73
CA VAL A 25 -5.03 20.30 -1.21
C VAL A 25 -4.87 20.71 0.27
N HIS A 26 -3.76 20.31 0.91
CA HIS A 26 -3.45 20.56 2.31
C HIS A 26 -4.56 20.10 3.27
N ILE A 27 -5.00 18.84 3.11
CA ILE A 27 -6.00 18.22 3.99
C ILE A 27 -5.45 16.93 4.60
N SER A 28 -6.02 16.47 5.70
CA SER A 28 -5.61 15.18 6.26
C SER A 28 -6.15 14.01 5.42
N THR A 29 -5.42 12.90 5.38
CA THR A 29 -5.92 11.64 4.78
C THR A 29 -7.25 11.21 5.40
N LYS A 30 -7.40 11.39 6.72
CA LYS A 30 -8.64 11.10 7.44
C LYS A 30 -9.82 11.94 6.92
N THR A 31 -9.59 13.23 6.65
CA THR A 31 -10.60 14.13 6.07
C THR A 31 -11.02 13.66 4.68
N LEU A 32 -10.05 13.32 3.82
CA LEU A 32 -10.33 12.79 2.48
C LEU A 32 -11.13 11.48 2.54
N TYR A 33 -10.74 10.54 3.40
CA TYR A 33 -11.48 9.29 3.59
C TYR A 33 -12.90 9.51 4.10
N LYS A 34 -13.10 10.44 5.05
CA LYS A 34 -14.42 10.78 5.56
C LYS A 34 -15.30 11.33 4.42
N ALA A 35 -14.78 12.28 3.65
CA ALA A 35 -15.50 12.89 2.54
C ALA A 35 -15.87 11.88 1.44
N LEU A 36 -14.95 10.97 1.08
CA LEU A 36 -15.21 9.88 0.14
C LEU A 36 -16.32 8.96 0.67
N LYS A 37 -16.29 8.62 1.97
CA LYS A 37 -17.30 7.78 2.60
C LYS A 37 -18.68 8.46 2.65
N GLU A 38 -18.74 9.74 3.00
CA GLU A 38 -19.97 10.54 3.05
C GLU A 38 -20.62 10.66 1.66
N ARG A 39 -19.82 10.72 0.59
CA ARG A 39 -20.33 10.69 -0.80
C ARG A 39 -20.57 9.28 -1.37
N GLY A 40 -20.39 8.22 -0.57
CA GLY A 40 -20.60 6.84 -1.02
C GLY A 40 -19.56 6.34 -2.05
N GLU A 41 -18.43 7.02 -2.18
CA GLU A 41 -17.37 6.65 -3.12
C GLU A 41 -16.63 5.39 -2.64
N LYS A 42 -16.36 4.46 -3.55
CA LYS A 42 -15.60 3.25 -3.23
C LYS A 42 -14.13 3.60 -2.97
N LEU A 43 -13.63 3.18 -1.82
CA LEU A 43 -12.19 3.27 -1.54
C LEU A 43 -11.42 2.35 -2.48
N ARG A 44 -10.49 2.93 -3.24
CA ARG A 44 -9.58 2.19 -4.09
C ARG A 44 -8.78 1.26 -3.20
N LYS A 45 -8.81 -0.03 -3.53
CA LYS A 45 -7.94 -1.00 -2.88
C LYS A 45 -6.50 -0.54 -3.12
N SER A 46 -5.70 -0.50 -2.06
CA SER A 46 -4.29 -0.15 -2.18
C SER A 46 -3.65 -1.02 -3.27
N SER A 47 -3.16 -0.39 -4.34
CA SER A 47 -2.55 -1.04 -5.50
C SER A 47 -1.14 -1.52 -5.19
N HIS A 48 -0.96 -2.17 -4.05
CA HIS A 48 0.31 -2.83 -3.78
C HIS A 48 0.51 -3.91 -4.83
N ARG A 49 1.59 -3.79 -5.62
CA ARG A 49 2.06 -4.81 -6.57
C ARG A 49 1.94 -6.20 -5.95
N LYS A 50 1.16 -7.08 -6.55
CA LYS A 50 1.13 -8.49 -6.13
C LYS A 50 2.50 -9.08 -6.39
N LEU A 51 3.04 -9.80 -5.41
CA LEU A 51 4.25 -10.59 -5.63
C LEU A 51 3.89 -11.73 -6.58
N THR A 52 4.76 -12.04 -7.53
CA THR A 52 4.63 -13.22 -8.37
C THR A 52 4.91 -14.47 -7.54
N GLU A 53 4.46 -15.62 -8.04
CA GLU A 53 4.75 -16.91 -7.39
C GLU A 53 6.27 -17.17 -7.31
N GLU A 54 7.01 -16.81 -8.36
CA GLU A 54 8.47 -16.87 -8.40
C GLU A 54 9.14 -16.01 -7.31
N GLU A 55 8.64 -14.79 -7.09
CA GLU A 55 9.14 -13.92 -6.02
C GLU A 55 8.88 -14.52 -4.63
N ILE A 56 7.69 -15.10 -4.44
CA ILE A 56 7.32 -15.76 -3.19
C ILE A 56 8.21 -16.97 -2.92
N GLU A 57 8.47 -17.79 -3.94
CA GLU A 57 9.32 -18.96 -3.83
C GLU A 57 10.79 -18.58 -3.54
N ARG A 58 11.27 -17.50 -4.18
CA ARG A 58 12.63 -17.00 -3.93
C ARG A 58 12.78 -16.41 -2.53
N ILE A 59 11.77 -15.69 -2.03
CA ILE A 59 11.69 -15.24 -0.63
C ILE A 59 11.75 -16.43 0.34
N LYS A 60 10.97 -17.49 0.06
CA LYS A 60 10.97 -18.73 0.85
C LYS A 60 12.36 -19.37 0.86
N ARG A 61 12.98 -19.52 -0.31
CA ARG A 61 14.31 -20.15 -0.45
C ARG A 61 15.37 -19.40 0.35
N LEU A 62 15.48 -18.08 0.17
CA LEU A 62 16.45 -17.26 0.91
C LEU A 62 16.24 -17.34 2.42
N TYR A 63 14.98 -17.37 2.87
CA TYR A 63 14.69 -17.52 4.30
C TYR A 63 15.14 -18.89 4.84
N LEU A 64 14.92 -19.98 4.09
CA LEU A 64 15.37 -21.33 4.45
C LEU A 64 16.90 -21.47 4.40
N GLU A 65 17.59 -20.71 3.55
CA GLU A 65 19.05 -20.60 3.52
C GLU A 65 19.62 -19.80 4.72
N GLY A 66 18.76 -19.24 5.59
CA GLY A 66 19.17 -18.53 6.80
C GLY A 66 19.30 -17.01 6.63
N TYR A 67 18.88 -16.45 5.50
CA TYR A 67 18.89 -14.99 5.31
C TYR A 67 17.85 -14.32 6.21
N SER A 68 18.22 -13.16 6.77
CA SER A 68 17.30 -12.38 7.60
C SER A 68 16.20 -11.73 6.76
N ILE A 69 15.02 -11.57 7.35
CA ILE A 69 13.87 -10.88 6.72
C ILE A 69 14.27 -9.50 6.20
N TYR A 70 15.14 -8.79 6.93
CA TYR A 70 15.64 -7.48 6.52
C TYR A 70 16.49 -7.54 5.25
N ARG A 71 17.38 -8.53 5.14
CA ARG A 71 18.23 -8.73 3.95
C ARG A 71 17.39 -9.09 2.73
N ILE A 72 16.43 -10.00 2.89
CA ILE A 72 15.48 -10.37 1.84
C ILE A 72 14.64 -9.16 1.43
N ALA A 73 14.12 -8.40 2.38
CA ALA A 73 13.34 -7.20 2.09
C ALA A 73 14.13 -6.18 1.26
N LYS A 74 15.41 -5.98 1.59
CA LYS A 74 16.31 -5.09 0.83
C LYS A 74 16.55 -5.59 -0.60
N GLU A 75 16.76 -6.90 -0.77
CA GLU A 75 16.99 -7.51 -2.09
C GLU A 75 15.80 -7.34 -3.04
N PHE A 76 14.57 -7.48 -2.54
CA PHE A 76 13.36 -7.35 -3.34
C PHE A 76 12.74 -5.94 -3.33
N GLY A 77 13.39 -4.96 -2.67
CA GLY A 77 12.84 -3.61 -2.51
C GLY A 77 11.51 -3.57 -1.74
N LEU A 78 11.27 -4.56 -0.86
CA LEU A 78 10.04 -4.69 -0.08
C LEU A 78 10.22 -4.12 1.32
N ARG A 79 9.10 -3.84 1.98
CA ARG A 79 9.10 -3.60 3.43
C ARG A 79 9.32 -4.93 4.18
N PRO A 80 10.09 -4.96 5.29
CA PRO A 80 10.29 -6.17 6.11
C PRO A 80 8.98 -6.83 6.55
N SER A 81 7.97 -6.02 6.90
CA SER A 81 6.63 -6.52 7.25
C SER A 81 5.94 -7.27 6.10
N ARG A 82 6.25 -6.95 4.85
CA ARG A 82 5.70 -7.64 3.68
C ARG A 82 6.32 -9.02 3.52
N VAL A 83 7.64 -9.14 3.70
CA VAL A 83 8.34 -10.42 3.70
C VAL A 83 7.86 -11.30 4.84
N TYR A 84 7.72 -10.75 6.05
CA TYR A 84 7.14 -11.47 7.19
C TYR A 84 5.73 -12.01 6.88
N ASN A 85 4.85 -11.19 6.30
CA ASN A 85 3.49 -11.62 5.93
C ASN A 85 3.49 -12.72 4.85
N VAL A 86 4.45 -12.73 3.94
CA VAL A 86 4.61 -13.80 2.95
C VAL A 86 5.00 -15.09 3.65
N LEU A 87 6.03 -15.07 4.50
CA LEU A 87 6.49 -16.25 5.25
C LEU A 87 5.39 -16.81 6.17
N LYS A 88 4.61 -15.93 6.80
CA LYS A 88 3.45 -16.29 7.62
C LYS A 88 2.34 -16.98 6.82
N LYS A 89 2.05 -16.51 5.61
CA LYS A 89 1.10 -17.17 4.71
C LYS A 89 1.57 -18.54 4.23
N LEU A 90 2.88 -18.73 4.16
CA LEU A 90 3.51 -20.00 3.82
C LEU A 90 3.66 -20.94 5.04
N SER A 91 3.24 -20.52 6.24
CA SER A 91 3.41 -21.26 7.50
C SER A 91 4.86 -21.60 7.85
N ILE A 92 5.82 -20.77 7.39
CA ILE A 92 7.25 -20.96 7.67
C ILE A 92 7.67 -20.21 8.95
N LYS A 93 6.92 -19.16 9.32
CA LYS A 93 7.14 -18.31 10.50
C LYS A 93 5.84 -17.67 10.95
#